data_AF-A0A4Q5T255-F1
#
_entry.id   AF-A0A4Q5T255-F1
#
_cell.length_a   1.000
_cell.length_b   1.000
_cell.length_c   1.000
_cell.angle_alpha   90.00
_cell.angle_beta   90.00
_cell.angle_gamma   90.00
#
_symmetry.space_group_name_H-M   'P 1'
#
loop_
_entity.id
_entity.type
_entity.pdbx_description
1 polymer ?
#
loop_
_entity_poly.entity_id
_entity_poly.type
_entity_poly.pdbx_seq_one_letter_code
_entity_poly.pdbx_strand_id
1 'polypeptide(L)'
;MPNNQFRKGELYSFITGKASTAIARRLQKKFNQHELPLTIEQWSVLYQLWKEDGLSQQELCNATFRDKPSITRLIDNLEKAGMVKRVGDENDRRINKVFVTKAAAKLQEQTMLLAEETLNEALEGVPPDQVEMAKSVLQKVYDNLSQ
;
A
#
# COMPACT_ATOMS: atom_id res chain seq x y z
N MET A 1 28.14 12.05 18.60
CA MET A 1 27.61 11.74 17.25
C MET A 1 28.01 10.32 16.90
N PRO A 2 27.09 9.35 16.71
CA PRO A 2 27.52 8.02 16.31
C PRO A 2 27.48 7.91 14.79
N ASN A 3 28.65 8.18 14.20
CA ASN A 3 29.28 7.36 13.17
C ASN A 3 28.35 6.70 12.13
N ASN A 4 27.85 7.50 11.17
CA ASN A 4 27.30 7.01 9.90
C ASN A 4 28.42 6.44 9.00
N GLN A 5 29.17 5.45 9.49
CA GLN A 5 30.03 4.65 8.63
C GLN A 5 29.14 3.69 7.86
N PHE A 6 28.64 4.13 6.70
CA PHE A 6 28.10 3.24 5.68
C PHE A 6 29.24 2.31 5.24
N ARG A 7 29.40 1.18 5.93
CA ARG A 7 30.27 0.09 5.49
C ARG A 7 29.74 -0.38 4.13
N LYS A 8 30.66 -0.71 3.22
CA LYS A 8 30.48 -1.13 1.82
C LYS A 8 29.53 -2.33 1.54
N GLY A 9 28.67 -2.73 2.48
CA GLY A 9 27.49 -3.56 2.20
C GLY A 9 26.38 -2.69 1.59
N GLU A 10 25.45 -3.29 0.82
CA GLU A 10 24.32 -2.57 0.22
C GLU A 10 23.66 -1.66 1.28
N LEU A 11 23.44 -0.37 0.97
CA LEU A 11 22.72 0.54 1.88
C LEU A 11 21.41 -0.12 2.28
N TYR A 12 21.05 -0.07 3.56
CA TYR A 12 19.82 -0.71 4.04
C TYR A 12 18.59 -0.23 3.26
N SER A 13 18.60 1.02 2.77
CA SER A 13 17.57 1.60 1.91
C SER A 13 17.41 0.88 0.56
N PHE A 14 18.48 0.33 -0.01
CA PHE A 14 18.40 -0.50 -1.21
C PHE A 14 17.78 -1.87 -0.89
N ILE A 15 18.13 -2.46 0.25
CA ILE A 15 17.58 -3.75 0.68
C ILE A 15 16.08 -3.63 0.98
N THR A 16 15.65 -2.58 1.69
CA THR A 16 14.23 -2.35 1.98
C THR A 16 13.43 -2.13 0.68
N GLY A 17 13.97 -1.37 -0.28
CA GLY A 17 13.36 -1.17 -1.59
C GLY A 17 13.25 -2.48 -2.40
N LYS A 18 14.32 -3.30 -2.45
CA LYS A 18 14.33 -4.60 -3.13
C LYS A 18 13.34 -5.57 -2.49
N ALA A 19 13.31 -5.66 -1.16
CA ALA A 19 12.39 -6.52 -0.42
C ALA A 19 10.92 -6.12 -0.65
N SER A 20 10.61 -4.83 -0.52
CA SER A 20 9.27 -4.29 -0.81
C SER A 20 8.83 -4.61 -2.25
N THR A 21 9.71 -4.41 -3.22
CA THR A 21 9.45 -4.74 -4.63
C THR A 21 9.24 -6.24 -4.85
N ALA A 22 10.02 -7.10 -4.18
CA ALA A 22 9.89 -8.55 -4.28
C ALA A 22 8.54 -9.04 -3.73
N ILE A 23 8.11 -8.50 -2.57
CA ILE A 23 6.81 -8.77 -1.96
C ILE A 23 5.68 -8.33 -2.91
N ALA A 24 5.75 -7.10 -3.44
CA ALA A 24 4.76 -6.59 -4.38
C ALA A 24 4.66 -7.47 -5.64
N ARG A 25 5.78 -7.89 -6.22
CA ARG A 25 5.81 -8.80 -7.38
C ARG A 25 5.22 -10.18 -7.06
N ARG A 26 5.50 -10.72 -5.88
CA ARG A 26 4.94 -11.99 -5.42
C ARG A 26 3.42 -11.89 -5.30
N LEU A 27 2.92 -10.84 -4.66
CA LEU A 27 1.48 -10.62 -4.52
C LEU A 27 0.80 -10.38 -5.87
N GLN A 28 1.41 -9.61 -6.78
CA GLN A 28 0.88 -9.42 -8.13
C GLN A 28 0.77 -10.75 -8.87
N LYS A 29 1.77 -11.63 -8.73
CA LYS A 29 1.73 -12.96 -9.33
C LYS A 29 0.56 -13.78 -8.79
N LYS A 30 0.30 -13.73 -7.49
CA LYS A 30 -0.87 -14.40 -6.88
C LYS A 30 -2.18 -13.82 -7.41
N PHE A 31 -2.31 -12.50 -7.49
CA PHE A 31 -3.50 -11.87 -8.09
C PHE A 31 -3.75 -12.36 -9.51
N ASN A 32 -2.71 -12.42 -10.34
CA ASN A 32 -2.82 -12.93 -11.72
C ASN A 32 -3.22 -14.42 -11.76
N GLN A 33 -2.66 -15.26 -10.88
CA GLN A 33 -2.97 -16.69 -10.79
C GLN A 33 -4.42 -16.95 -10.36
N HIS A 34 -4.99 -16.06 -9.58
CA HIS A 34 -6.39 -16.09 -9.14
C HIS A 34 -7.32 -15.25 -10.02
N GLU A 35 -6.84 -14.81 -11.20
CA GLU A 35 -7.61 -14.02 -12.18
C GLU A 35 -8.23 -12.74 -11.59
N LEU A 36 -7.58 -12.16 -10.57
CA LEU A 36 -8.05 -10.95 -9.93
C LEU A 36 -7.77 -9.73 -10.82
N PRO A 37 -8.78 -8.88 -11.09
CA PRO A 37 -8.65 -7.74 -11.99
C PRO A 37 -7.99 -6.53 -11.31
N LEU A 38 -6.89 -6.73 -10.58
CA LEU A 38 -6.22 -5.71 -9.78
C LEU A 38 -4.72 -5.68 -10.02
N THR A 39 -4.16 -4.48 -10.17
CA THR A 39 -2.73 -4.27 -9.92
C THR A 39 -2.46 -4.03 -8.44
N ILE A 40 -1.22 -4.25 -8.00
CA ILE A 40 -0.82 -3.96 -6.61
C ILE A 40 -0.97 -2.49 -6.26
N GLU A 41 -0.74 -1.59 -7.20
CA GLU A 41 -0.92 -0.16 -6.98
C GLU A 41 -2.40 0.19 -6.82
N GLN A 42 -3.29 -0.41 -7.61
CA GLN A 42 -4.74 -0.27 -7.45
C GLN A 42 -5.20 -0.85 -6.11
N TRP A 43 -4.73 -2.06 -5.78
CA TRP A 43 -5.01 -2.70 -4.51
C TRP A 43 -4.53 -1.87 -3.33
N SER A 44 -3.39 -1.19 -3.42
CA SER A 44 -2.89 -0.32 -2.34
C SER A 44 -3.84 0.85 -2.02
N VAL A 45 -4.57 1.36 -3.03
CA VAL A 45 -5.61 2.38 -2.82
C VAL A 45 -6.85 1.76 -2.18
N LEU A 46 -7.31 0.61 -2.69
CA LEU A 46 -8.47 -0.11 -2.12
C LEU A 46 -8.21 -0.53 -0.67
N TYR A 47 -7.00 -0.95 -0.33
CA TYR A 47 -6.60 -1.30 1.03
C TYR A 47 -6.81 -0.13 2.00
N GLN A 48 -6.43 1.09 1.62
CA GLN A 48 -6.68 2.27 2.47
C GLN A 48 -8.17 2.55 2.60
N LEU A 49 -8.92 2.47 1.49
CA LEU A 49 -10.36 2.71 1.50
C LEU A 49 -11.16 1.64 2.28
N TRP A 50 -10.68 0.39 2.33
CA TRP A 50 -11.28 -0.65 3.15
C TRP A 50 -11.05 -0.45 4.66
N LYS A 51 -9.97 0.25 5.04
CA LYS A 51 -9.71 0.63 6.43
C LYS A 51 -10.53 1.85 6.83
N GLU A 52 -10.58 2.84 5.95
CA GLU A 52 -11.31 4.09 6.13
C GLU A 52 -11.88 4.50 4.77
N ASP A 53 -13.18 4.35 4.59
CA ASP A 53 -13.84 4.72 3.33
C ASP A 53 -14.10 6.24 3.28
N GLY A 54 -14.27 6.80 2.08
CA GLY A 54 -14.54 8.24 1.95
C GLY A 54 -13.30 9.12 2.14
N LEU A 55 -12.12 8.61 1.79
CA LEU A 55 -10.88 9.40 1.78
C LEU A 55 -10.86 10.35 0.58
N SER A 56 -10.35 11.56 0.81
CA SER A 56 -10.02 12.50 -0.26
C SER A 56 -8.80 12.03 -1.03
N GLN A 57 -8.60 12.61 -2.20
CA GLN A 57 -7.41 12.34 -2.99
C GLN A 57 -6.10 12.67 -2.23
N GLN A 58 -6.09 13.74 -1.44
CA GLN A 58 -4.89 14.13 -0.68
C GLN A 58 -4.61 13.13 0.45
N GLU A 59 -5.65 12.68 1.14
CA GLU A 59 -5.53 11.65 2.17
C GLU A 59 -4.98 10.34 1.57
N LEU A 60 -5.46 9.94 0.39
CA LEU A 60 -4.92 8.79 -0.35
C LEU A 60 -3.45 8.99 -0.79
N CYS A 61 -3.04 10.19 -1.19
CA CYS A 61 -1.63 10.49 -1.50
C CYS A 61 -0.75 10.23 -0.27
N ASN A 62 -1.17 10.76 0.88
CA ASN A 62 -0.44 10.61 2.13
C ASN A 62 -0.40 9.14 2.57
N ALA A 63 -1.55 8.45 2.57
CA ALA A 63 -1.69 7.07 3.03
C ALA A 63 -0.97 6.03 2.14
N THR A 64 -0.80 6.32 0.85
CA THR A 64 -0.10 5.43 -0.09
C THR A 64 1.33 5.87 -0.39
N PHE A 65 1.78 7.00 0.18
CA PHE A 65 3.06 7.64 -0.10
C PHE A 65 3.32 7.84 -1.60
N ARG A 66 2.33 8.38 -2.31
CA ARG A 66 2.35 8.61 -3.76
C ARG A 66 2.03 10.06 -4.10
N ASP A 67 2.56 10.52 -5.23
CA ASP A 67 2.25 11.84 -5.73
C ASP A 67 0.81 11.95 -6.24
N LYS A 68 0.32 13.19 -6.31
CA LYS A 68 -1.05 13.50 -6.74
C LYS A 68 -1.35 12.98 -8.15
N PRO A 69 -0.48 13.15 -9.17
CA PRO A 69 -0.72 12.60 -10.51
C PRO A 69 -0.82 11.07 -10.55
N SER A 70 -0.03 10.34 -9.75
CA SER A 70 -0.14 8.88 -9.64
C SER A 70 -1.48 8.49 -9.03
N ILE A 71 -1.89 9.15 -7.94
CA ILE A 71 -3.15 8.82 -7.27
C ILE A 71 -4.35 9.15 -8.16
N THR A 72 -4.33 10.28 -8.90
CA THR A 72 -5.39 10.59 -9.88
C THR A 72 -5.59 9.42 -10.84
N ARG A 73 -4.50 8.96 -11.46
CA ARG A 73 -4.54 7.86 -12.45
C ARG A 73 -5.02 6.55 -11.85
N LEU A 74 -4.62 6.23 -10.61
CA LEU A 74 -5.07 5.03 -9.93
C LEU A 74 -6.57 5.07 -9.65
N ILE A 75 -7.07 6.19 -9.12
CA ILE A 75 -8.51 6.37 -8.87
C ILE A 75 -9.29 6.35 -10.18
N ASP A 76 -8.81 7.01 -11.24
CA ASP A 76 -9.47 7.00 -12.55
C ASP A 76 -9.62 5.58 -13.10
N ASN A 77 -8.57 4.77 -12.98
CA ASN A 77 -8.61 3.37 -13.44
C ASN A 77 -9.52 2.50 -12.57
N LEU A 78 -9.54 2.71 -11.24
CA LEU A 78 -10.45 2.02 -10.33
C LEU A 78 -11.91 2.43 -10.58
N GLU A 79 -12.18 3.70 -10.87
CA GLU A 79 -13.51 4.22 -11.16
C GLU A 79 -14.02 3.67 -12.50
N LYS A 80 -13.17 3.65 -13.54
CA LYS A 80 -13.45 2.98 -14.83
C LYS A 80 -13.72 1.49 -14.68
N ALA A 81 -13.03 0.82 -13.75
CA ALA A 81 -13.26 -0.58 -13.42
C ALA A 81 -14.51 -0.81 -12.53
N GLY A 82 -15.23 0.25 -12.14
CA GLY A 82 -16.41 0.17 -11.28
C GLY A 82 -16.10 -0.22 -9.82
N MET A 83 -14.84 -0.09 -9.40
CA MET A 83 -14.36 -0.48 -8.07
C MET A 83 -14.47 0.64 -7.04
N VAL A 84 -14.39 1.89 -7.48
CA VAL A 84 -14.61 3.07 -6.63
C VAL A 84 -15.56 4.05 -7.32
N LYS A 85 -16.05 5.01 -6.55
CA LYS A 85 -16.80 6.18 -7.04
C LYS A 85 -16.30 7.44 -6.36
N ARG A 86 -16.25 8.55 -7.08
CA ARG A 86 -16.03 9.88 -6.48
C ARG A 86 -17.37 10.54 -6.16
N VAL A 87 -17.47 11.08 -4.95
CA VAL A 87 -18.61 11.87 -4.49
C VAL A 87 -18.06 13.22 -4.04
N GLY A 88 -18.67 14.31 -4.54
CA GLY A 88 -18.32 15.66 -4.08
C GLY A 88 -18.61 15.79 -2.59
N ASP A 89 -17.71 16.44 -1.87
CA ASP A 89 -17.91 16.72 -0.44
C ASP A 89 -19.06 17.71 -0.24
N GLU A 90 -19.91 17.44 0.74
CA GLU A 90 -21.09 18.28 1.04
C GLU A 90 -20.71 19.68 1.53
N ASN A 91 -19.54 19.81 2.17
CA ASN A 91 -19.04 21.06 2.76
C ASN A 91 -18.12 21.82 1.80
N ASP A 92 -17.34 21.12 0.96
CA ASP A 92 -16.52 21.75 -0.09
C ASP A 92 -16.56 20.98 -1.42
N ARG A 93 -17.36 21.48 -2.37
CA ARG A 93 -17.51 20.89 -3.72
C ARG A 93 -16.21 20.80 -4.53
N ARG A 94 -15.12 21.44 -4.09
CA ARG A 94 -13.79 21.29 -4.71
C ARG A 94 -13.08 20.01 -4.28
N ILE A 95 -13.57 19.36 -3.21
CA ILE A 95 -13.05 18.11 -2.68
C ILE A 95 -13.93 16.98 -3.19
N ASN A 96 -13.30 15.96 -3.77
CA ASN A 96 -13.94 14.69 -4.07
C ASN A 96 -13.47 13.65 -3.05
N LYS A 97 -14.42 13.03 -2.37
CA LYS A 97 -14.21 11.86 -1.53
C LYS A 97 -14.37 10.60 -2.39
N VAL A 98 -13.49 9.63 -2.18
CA VAL A 98 -13.46 8.36 -2.92
C VAL A 98 -14.09 7.30 -2.04
N PHE A 99 -15.05 6.56 -2.59
CA PHE A 99 -15.74 5.49 -1.89
C PHE A 99 -15.60 4.16 -2.60
N VAL A 100 -15.43 3.06 -1.87
CA VAL A 100 -15.47 1.72 -2.47
C VAL A 100 -16.88 1.37 -2.95
N THR A 101 -16.96 0.59 -4.02
CA THR A 101 -18.22 0.00 -4.48
C THR A 101 -18.41 -1.40 -3.90
N LYS A 102 -19.62 -1.95 -4.06
CA LYS A 102 -19.89 -3.36 -3.75
C LYS A 102 -19.02 -4.33 -4.56
N ALA A 103 -18.56 -3.94 -5.75
CA ALA A 103 -17.67 -4.77 -6.56
C ALA A 103 -16.30 -4.89 -5.90
N ALA A 104 -15.71 -3.78 -5.45
CA ALA A 104 -14.45 -3.80 -4.72
C ALA A 104 -14.56 -4.47 -3.35
N ALA A 105 -15.67 -4.26 -2.61
CA ALA A 105 -15.87 -4.89 -1.31
C ALA A 105 -15.80 -6.42 -1.36
N LYS A 106 -16.27 -7.05 -2.45
CA LYS A 106 -16.18 -8.50 -2.66
C LYS A 106 -14.76 -9.02 -2.85
N LEU A 107 -13.82 -8.16 -3.25
CA LEU A 107 -12.41 -8.54 -3.46
C LEU A 107 -11.58 -8.46 -2.17
N GLN A 108 -12.09 -7.79 -1.13
CA GLN A 108 -11.34 -7.51 0.09
C GLN A 108 -10.83 -8.79 0.75
N GLU A 109 -11.71 -9.72 1.08
CA GLU A 109 -11.35 -10.94 1.81
C GLU A 109 -10.31 -11.77 1.05
N GLN A 110 -10.58 -12.08 -0.22
CA GLN A 110 -9.67 -12.87 -1.04
C GLN A 110 -8.30 -12.21 -1.22
N THR A 111 -8.27 -10.90 -1.49
CA THR A 111 -6.99 -10.19 -1.67
C THR A 111 -6.19 -10.08 -0.38
N MET A 112 -6.86 -9.93 0.77
CA MET A 112 -6.22 -9.90 2.08
C MET A 112 -5.62 -11.25 2.46
N LEU A 113 -6.31 -12.36 2.16
CA LEU A 113 -5.77 -13.71 2.36
C LEU A 113 -4.49 -13.93 1.53
N LEU A 114 -4.50 -13.55 0.24
CA LEU A 114 -3.31 -13.68 -0.61
C LEU A 114 -2.15 -12.79 -0.15
N ALA A 115 -2.46 -11.61 0.40
CA ALA A 115 -1.47 -10.70 1.00
C ALA A 115 -0.86 -11.29 2.28
N GLU A 116 -1.68 -11.88 3.14
CA GLU A 116 -1.23 -12.58 4.36
C GLU A 116 -0.34 -13.77 4.02
N GLU A 117 -0.75 -14.63 3.10
CA GLU A 117 0.09 -15.75 2.64
C GLU A 117 1.42 -15.26 2.05
N THR A 118 1.40 -14.18 1.27
CA THR A 118 2.62 -13.59 0.69
C THR A 118 3.56 -13.08 1.78
N LEU A 119 3.03 -12.47 2.83
CA LEU A 119 3.80 -12.03 3.99
C LEU A 119 4.37 -13.21 4.77
N ASN A 120 3.59 -14.27 4.97
CA ASN A 120 4.05 -15.49 5.63
C ASN A 120 5.21 -16.15 4.85
N GLU A 121 5.11 -16.22 3.53
CA GLU A 121 6.22 -16.66 2.65
C GLU A 121 7.45 -15.75 2.79
N ALA A 122 7.25 -14.43 2.82
CA ALA A 122 8.35 -13.47 2.92
C ALA A 122 9.06 -13.48 4.29
N LEU A 123 8.40 -13.99 5.33
CA LEU A 123 8.90 -14.06 6.69
C LEU A 123 9.29 -15.50 7.12
N GLU A 124 9.30 -16.45 6.18
CA GLU A 124 9.70 -17.82 6.47
C GLU A 124 11.12 -17.87 7.08
N GLY A 125 11.24 -18.50 8.25
CA GLY A 125 12.50 -18.61 8.98
C GLY A 125 12.91 -17.34 9.77
N VAL A 126 12.08 -16.29 9.78
CA VAL A 126 12.34 -15.08 10.59
C VAL A 126 11.62 -15.18 11.94
N PRO A 127 12.35 -15.13 13.06
CA PRO A 127 11.75 -15.13 14.40
C PRO A 127 10.81 -13.92 14.63
N PRO A 128 9.68 -14.08 15.37
CA PRO A 128 8.71 -13.01 15.59
C PRO A 128 9.29 -11.74 16.23
N ASP A 129 10.24 -11.89 17.16
CA ASP A 129 10.92 -10.78 17.82
C ASP A 129 11.79 -9.95 16.84
N GLN A 130 12.39 -10.59 15.83
CA GLN A 130 13.11 -9.89 14.77
C GLN A 130 12.16 -9.12 13.84
N VAL A 131 10.97 -9.65 13.56
CA VAL A 131 9.93 -8.94 12.80
C VAL A 131 9.49 -7.68 13.55
N GLU A 132 9.21 -7.80 14.86
CA GLU A 132 8.83 -6.64 15.68
C GLU A 132 9.96 -5.61 15.81
N MET A 133 11.21 -6.07 15.92
CA MET A 133 12.38 -5.17 15.88
C MET A 133 12.46 -4.42 14.55
N ALA A 134 12.30 -5.10 13.42
CA ALA A 134 12.33 -4.48 12.09
C ALA A 134 11.22 -3.43 11.94
N LYS A 135 9.98 -3.76 12.35
CA LYS A 135 8.86 -2.80 12.36
C LYS A 135 9.18 -1.57 13.20
N SER A 136 9.69 -1.75 14.42
CA SER A 136 10.02 -0.64 15.32
C SER A 136 11.10 0.28 14.72
N VAL A 137 12.13 -0.28 14.11
CA VAL A 137 13.21 0.49 13.48
C VAL A 137 12.67 1.26 12.27
N LEU A 138 11.92 0.62 11.38
CA LEU A 138 11.37 1.26 10.18
C LEU A 138 10.37 2.37 10.54
N GLN A 139 9.55 2.18 11.57
CA GLN A 139 8.63 3.22 12.04
C GLN A 139 9.39 4.46 12.53
N LYS A 140 10.45 4.29 13.34
CA LYS A 140 11.28 5.41 13.79
C LYS A 140 11.96 6.14 12.63
N VAL A 141 12.40 5.40 11.59
CA VAL A 141 12.96 6.02 10.38
C VAL A 141 11.92 6.87 9.66
N TYR A 142 10.69 6.37 9.52
CA TYR A 142 9.59 7.12 8.92
C TYR A 142 9.24 8.37 9.75
N ASP A 143 9.10 8.24 11.07
CA ASP A 143 8.74 9.34 11.96
C ASP A 143 9.79 10.47 11.92
N ASN A 144 11.07 10.13 11.87
CA ASN A 144 12.16 11.11 11.76
C ASN A 144 12.16 11.92 10.44
N LEU A 145 11.50 11.41 9.39
CA LEU A 145 11.43 12.04 8.07
C LEU A 145 10.06 12.65 7.76
N SER A 146 9.08 12.42 8.65
CA SER A 146 7.69 12.91 8.50
C SER A 146 7.39 14.07 9.46
N GLN A 147 8.37 14.51 10.24
CA GLN A 147 8.38 15.81 10.93
C GLN A 147 8.67 16.95 9.94
#